data_AF-A0A959XVB6-F1
#
_entry.id   AF-A0A959XVB6-F1
#
_cell.length_a   1.000
_cell.length_b   1.000
_cell.length_c   1.000
_cell.angle_alpha   90.00
_cell.angle_beta   90.00
_cell.angle_gamma   90.00
#
_symmetry.space_group_name_H-M   'P 1'
#
loop_
_entity.id
_entity.type
_entity.pdbx_description
1 polymer ?
#
loop_
_entity_poly.entity_id
_entity_poly.type
_entity_poly.pdbx_seq_one_letter_code
_entity_poly.pdbx_strand_id
1 'polypeptide(L)'
;LFLVFGTIGSLMVWRNMQRFYKRSHDKHEWLYAHMAGFLGGYIATVSAFSVVNMEFITPAWMQWLWPTFIGVPVIVLWSRYYKKRLTRGRRARNVFDVRIR
;
A
#
# COMPACT_ATOMS: atom_id res chain seq x y z
N LEU A 1 7.19 -17.76 -6.22
CA LEU A 1 7.77 -16.63 -5.46
C LEU A 1 8.31 -15.55 -6.38
N PHE A 2 9.36 -15.81 -7.17
CA PHE A 2 9.96 -14.80 -8.05
C PHE A 2 8.98 -14.19 -9.05
N LEU A 3 8.13 -14.99 -9.70
CA LEU A 3 7.08 -14.47 -10.57
C LEU A 3 6.06 -13.58 -9.83
N VAL A 4 5.76 -13.90 -8.56
CA VAL A 4 4.80 -13.12 -7.75
C VAL A 4 5.41 -11.76 -7.40
N PHE A 5 6.62 -11.73 -6.86
CA PHE A 5 7.31 -10.46 -6.55
C PHE A 5 7.63 -9.65 -7.81
N GLY A 6 8.06 -10.32 -8.88
CA GLY A 6 8.32 -9.69 -10.18
C GLY A 6 7.07 -9.03 -10.75
N THR A 7 5.95 -9.75 -10.81
CA THR A 7 4.68 -9.19 -11.29
C THR A 7 4.18 -8.04 -10.42
N ILE A 8 4.24 -8.16 -9.09
CA ILE A 8 3.87 -7.06 -8.18
C ILE A 8 4.74 -5.82 -8.41
N GLY A 9 6.05 -6.00 -8.52
CA GLY A 9 7.01 -4.92 -8.78
C GLY A 9 6.76 -4.23 -10.12
N SER A 10 6.59 -5.03 -11.19
CA SER A 10 6.26 -4.52 -12.53
C SER A 10 4.94 -3.74 -12.54
N LEU A 11 3.90 -4.24 -11.86
CA LEU A 11 2.62 -3.53 -11.72
C LEU A 11 2.78 -2.21 -10.97
N MET A 12 3.62 -2.15 -9.93
CA MET A 12 3.91 -0.93 -9.19
C MET A 12 4.60 0.12 -10.08
N VAL A 13 5.63 -0.28 -10.82
CA VAL A 13 6.35 0.59 -11.76
C VAL A 13 5.42 1.08 -12.86
N TRP A 14 4.64 0.18 -13.45
CA TRP A 14 3.65 0.53 -14.47
C TRP A 14 2.65 1.57 -13.97
N ARG A 15 2.09 1.38 -12.77
CA ARG A 15 1.15 2.34 -12.17
C ARG A 15 1.79 3.69 -11.88
N ASN A 16 3.05 3.71 -11.45
CA ASN A 16 3.78 4.96 -11.25
C ASN A 16 4.04 5.68 -12.57
N MET A 17 4.40 4.94 -13.63
CA MET A 17 4.57 5.50 -14.97
C MET A 17 3.26 6.11 -15.49
N GLN A 18 2.15 5.38 -15.38
CA GLN A 18 0.82 5.88 -15.75
C GLN A 18 0.43 7.15 -14.98
N ARG A 19 0.80 7.25 -13.69
CA ARG A 19 0.59 8.46 -12.88
C ARG A 19 1.46 9.61 -13.33
N PHE A 20 2.71 9.36 -13.69
CA PHE A 20 3.65 10.39 -14.13
C PHE A 20 3.19 11.09 -15.42
N TYR A 21 2.63 10.34 -16.37
CA TYR A 21 2.10 10.88 -17.62
C TYR A 21 0.71 11.52 -17.49
N LYS A 22 0.06 11.42 -16.34
CA LYS A 22 -1.31 11.92 -16.17
C LYS A 22 -1.31 13.44 -15.98
N ARG A 23 -2.02 14.15 -16.84
CA ARG A 23 -2.07 15.63 -16.82
C ARG A 23 -2.96 16.22 -15.72
N SER A 24 -3.84 15.42 -15.10
CA SER A 24 -4.75 15.84 -14.04
C SER A 24 -4.53 15.01 -12.78
N HIS A 25 -4.00 15.66 -11.76
CA HIS A 25 -3.75 15.08 -10.44
C HIS A 25 -4.81 15.55 -9.43
N ASP A 26 -5.28 14.61 -8.60
CA ASP A 26 -6.04 14.97 -7.41
C ASP A 26 -5.06 15.62 -6.40
N LYS A 27 -5.49 16.70 -5.74
CA LYS A 27 -4.68 17.38 -4.70
C LYS A 27 -4.23 16.43 -3.59
N HIS A 28 -4.96 15.33 -3.37
CA HIS A 28 -4.66 14.33 -2.35
C HIS A 28 -3.97 13.09 -2.93
N GLU A 29 -3.60 13.07 -4.21
CA GLU A 29 -2.98 11.90 -4.84
C GLU A 29 -1.65 11.51 -4.18
N TRP A 30 -0.86 12.50 -3.79
CA TRP A 30 0.37 12.30 -3.03
C TRP A 30 0.12 11.55 -1.71
N LEU A 31 -0.96 11.89 -0.98
CA LEU A 31 -1.27 11.25 0.31
C LEU A 31 -1.57 9.76 0.11
N TYR A 32 -2.36 9.41 -0.91
CA TYR A 32 -2.67 8.00 -1.19
C TYR A 32 -1.43 7.23 -1.65
N ALA A 33 -0.56 7.87 -2.45
CA ALA A 33 0.69 7.27 -2.88
C ALA A 33 1.65 7.05 -1.70
N HIS A 34 1.77 8.03 -0.80
CA HIS A 34 2.57 7.96 0.41
C HIS A 34 2.09 6.86 1.35
N MET A 35 0.78 6.81 1.66
CA MET A 35 0.19 5.76 2.49
C MET A 35 0.43 4.36 1.91
N ALA A 36 0.21 4.17 0.61
CA ALA A 36 0.43 2.89 -0.06
C ALA A 36 1.91 2.48 -0.04
N GLY A 37 2.83 3.43 -0.22
CA GLY A 37 4.28 3.19 -0.14
C GLY A 37 4.72 2.77 1.26
N PHE A 38 4.25 3.46 2.31
CA PHE A 38 4.57 3.14 3.70
C PHE A 38 4.05 1.75 4.11
N LEU A 39 2.79 1.45 3.77
CA LEU A 39 2.19 0.15 4.06
C LEU A 39 2.84 -0.98 3.24
N GLY A 40 3.22 -0.70 1.99
CA GLY A 40 3.99 -1.64 1.16
C GLY A 40 5.35 -1.96 1.77
N GLY A 41 6.07 -0.95 2.28
CA GLY A 41 7.32 -1.14 3.01
C GLY A 41 7.12 -1.98 4.28
N TYR A 42 6.05 -1.73 5.03
CA TYR A 42 5.72 -2.52 6.22
C TYR A 42 5.47 -4.00 5.88
N ILE A 43 4.73 -4.29 4.81
CA ILE A 43 4.52 -5.66 4.32
C ILE A 43 5.86 -6.33 3.99
N ALA A 44 6.79 -5.62 3.36
CA ALA A 44 8.12 -6.15 3.04
C ALA A 44 8.91 -6.52 4.30
N THR A 45 8.89 -5.66 5.32
CA THR A 45 9.54 -5.92 6.62
C THR A 45 8.92 -7.13 7.32
N VAL A 46 7.59 -7.24 7.38
CA VAL A 46 6.90 -8.39 7.98
C VAL A 46 7.17 -9.67 7.20
N SER A 47 7.26 -9.61 5.87
CA SER A 47 7.63 -10.75 5.03
C SER A 47 9.05 -11.22 5.31
N ALA A 48 10.02 -10.31 5.40
CA ALA A 48 11.40 -10.64 5.76
C ALA A 48 11.51 -11.26 7.16
N PHE A 49 10.83 -10.68 8.15
CA PHE A 49 10.76 -11.24 9.50
C PHE A 49 10.14 -12.64 9.52
N SER A 50 9.04 -12.83 8.78
CA SER A 50 8.34 -14.11 8.73
C SER A 50 9.21 -15.22 8.15
N VAL A 51 9.99 -14.94 7.12
CA VAL A 51 10.85 -15.95 6.49
C VAL A 51 11.95 -16.41 7.45
N VAL A 52 12.48 -15.51 8.27
CA VAL A 52 13.58 -15.83 9.21
C VAL A 52 13.07 -16.49 10.49
N ASN A 53 11.87 -16.14 10.96
CA ASN A 53 11.39 -16.55 12.29
C ASN A 53 10.29 -17.62 12.25
N MET A 54 9.59 -17.77 11.12
CA MET A 54 8.41 -18.66 11.01
C MET A 54 8.68 -19.85 10.09
N GLU A 55 9.79 -20.56 10.34
CA GLU A 55 10.18 -21.75 9.57
C GLU A 55 9.16 -22.90 9.68
N PHE A 56 8.34 -22.91 10.73
CA PHE A 56 7.27 -23.89 10.95
C PHE A 56 6.09 -23.76 9.98
N ILE A 57 5.96 -22.63 9.27
CA ILE A 57 4.90 -22.44 8.27
C ILE A 57 5.29 -23.22 7.01
N THR A 58 4.63 -24.36 6.80
CA THR A 58 4.65 -25.10 5.54
C THR A 58 3.36 -24.81 4.78
N PRO A 59 3.42 -24.43 3.48
CA PRO A 59 4.59 -24.46 2.59
C PRO A 59 5.47 -23.19 2.65
N ALA A 60 6.75 -23.32 2.26
CA ALA A 60 7.73 -22.23 2.32
C ALA A 60 7.29 -20.94 1.59
N TRP A 61 6.52 -21.03 0.49
CA TRP A 61 6.03 -19.83 -0.19
C TRP A 61 5.03 -19.01 0.64
N MET A 62 4.35 -19.64 1.60
CA MET A 62 3.37 -18.98 2.45
C MET A 62 4.05 -18.04 3.45
N GLN A 63 5.26 -18.37 3.92
CA GLN A 63 6.11 -17.50 4.75
C GLN A 63 6.38 -16.14 4.10
N TRP A 64 6.51 -16.11 2.77
CA TRP A 64 6.76 -14.89 2.00
C TRP A 64 5.50 -14.11 1.65
N LEU A 65 4.39 -14.82 1.39
CA LEU A 65 3.21 -14.22 0.74
C LEU A 65 2.07 -13.90 1.71
N TRP A 66 2.01 -14.52 2.89
CA TRP A 66 0.92 -14.26 3.84
C TRP A 66 0.78 -12.78 4.23
N PRO A 67 1.87 -11.98 4.42
CA PRO A 67 1.72 -10.57 4.77
C PRO A 67 1.16 -9.77 3.59
N THR A 68 1.46 -10.17 2.36
CA THR A 68 0.90 -9.58 1.14
C THR A 68 -0.58 -9.94 0.99
N PHE A 69 -0.95 -11.19 1.26
CA PHE A 69 -2.34 -11.66 1.19
C PHE A 69 -3.26 -10.89 2.14
N ILE A 70 -2.78 -10.53 3.33
CA ILE A 70 -3.54 -9.75 4.31
C ILE A 70 -3.39 -8.24 4.05
N GLY A 71 -2.16 -7.78 3.82
CA GLY A 71 -1.83 -6.37 3.70
C GLY A 71 -2.42 -5.70 2.47
N VAL A 72 -2.47 -6.38 1.32
CA VAL A 72 -3.02 -5.79 0.08
C VAL A 72 -4.51 -5.46 0.20
N PRO A 73 -5.40 -6.38 0.63
CA PRO A 73 -6.81 -6.04 0.89
C PRO A 73 -6.97 -4.86 1.86
N VAL A 74 -6.20 -4.84 2.95
CA VAL A 74 -6.23 -3.76 3.94
C VAL A 74 -5.85 -2.42 3.31
N ILE A 75 -4.75 -2.36 2.54
CA ILE A 75 -4.32 -1.15 1.82
C ILE A 75 -5.41 -0.66 0.86
N VAL A 76 -6.04 -1.57 0.11
CA VAL A 76 -7.08 -1.24 -0.87
C VAL A 76 -8.32 -0.67 -0.19
N LEU A 77 -8.80 -1.33 0.88
CA LEU A 77 -9.97 -0.89 1.63
C LEU A 77 -9.71 0.46 2.31
N TRP A 78 -8.56 0.61 2.97
CA TRP A 78 -8.15 1.85 3.62
C TRP A 78 -8.04 3.00 2.61
N SER A 79 -7.31 2.78 1.51
CA SER A 79 -7.14 3.79 0.46
C SER A 79 -8.48 4.22 -0.16
N ARG A 80 -9.40 3.26 -0.39
CA ARG A 80 -10.75 3.56 -0.89
C ARG A 80 -11.58 4.36 0.12
N TYR A 81 -11.49 4.01 1.40
CA TYR A 81 -12.20 4.70 2.47
C TYR A 81 -11.79 6.18 2.58
N TYR A 82 -10.50 6.46 2.61
CA TYR A 82 -9.99 7.84 2.67
C TYR A 82 -10.27 8.60 1.38
N LYS A 83 -10.13 7.95 0.22
CA LYS A 83 -10.48 8.56 -1.07
C LYS A 83 -11.93 9.02 -1.10
N LYS A 84 -12.87 8.17 -0.67
CA LYS A 84 -14.30 8.50 -0.62
C LYS A 84 -14.62 9.63 0.36
N ARG A 85 -13.89 9.73 1.48
CA ARG A 85 -14.08 10.81 2.47
C ARG A 85 -13.57 12.15 1.96
N LEU A 86 -12.43 12.17 1.27
CA LEU A 86 -11.80 13.39 0.75
C LEU A 86 -12.48 13.89 -0.54
N THR A 87 -12.99 13.00 -1.41
CA THR A 87 -13.73 13.42 -2.62
C THR A 87 -15.15 13.92 -2.31
N ARG A 88 -15.75 13.56 -1.17
CA ARG A 88 -17.06 14.06 -0.71
C ARG A 88 -17.03 15.51 -0.18
N GLY A 89 -16.01 16.30 -0.52
CA GLY A 89 -15.91 17.71 -0.14
C GLY A 89 -15.52 17.98 1.32
N ARG A 90 -15.16 16.94 2.11
CA ARG A 90 -14.60 17.15 3.44
C ARG A 90 -13.16 17.65 3.30
N ARG A 91 -12.89 18.88 3.74
CA ARG A 91 -11.52 19.42 3.80
C ARG A 91 -10.64 18.49 4.63
N ALA A 92 -9.41 18.20 4.18
CA ALA A 92 -8.48 17.33 4.90
C ALA A 92 -8.28 17.74 6.38
N ARG A 93 -8.33 19.05 6.67
CA ARG A 93 -8.34 19.63 8.03
C ARG A 93 -9.46 19.15 8.95
N ASN A 94 -10.59 18.70 8.40
CA ASN A 94 -11.72 18.18 9.19
C ASN A 94 -11.65 16.65 9.39
N VAL A 95 -10.74 15.98 8.67
CA VAL A 95 -10.53 14.53 8.75
C VAL A 95 -9.34 14.20 9.64
N PHE A 96 -8.32 15.06 9.60
CA PHE A 96 -7.14 14.98 10.44
C PHE A 96 -7.17 16.17 11.39
N ASP A 97 -7.37 15.92 12.67
CA ASP A 97 -7.34 16.92 13.74
C ASP A 97 -5.88 17.42 13.88
N VAL A 98 -5.47 18.31 12.97
CA VAL A 98 -4.14 18.92 13.03
C VAL A 98 -4.17 20.00 14.10
N ARG A 99 -3.96 19.59 15.36
CA ARG A 99 -3.58 20.52 16.43
C ARG A 99 -2.16 20.98 16.16
N ILE A 100 -2.03 22.11 15.49
CA ILE A 100 -0.78 22.86 15.48
C ILE A 100 -0.69 23.52 16.86
N ARG A 101 0.21 23.01 17.71
CA ARG A 101 0.67 23.70 18.91
C ARG A 101 1.96 24.44 18.58
#